data_AF-A0A3B8L536-F1
#
_entry.id   AF-A0A3B8L536-F1
#
_cell.length_a   1.000
_cell.length_b   1.000
_cell.length_c   1.000
_cell.angle_alpha   90.00
_cell.angle_beta   90.00
_cell.angle_gamma   90.00
#
_symmetry.space_group_name_H-M   'P 1'
#
loop_
_entity.id
_entity.type
_entity.pdbx_description
1 polymer ?
#
loop_
_entity_poly.entity_id
_entity_poly.type
_entity_poly.pdbx_seq_one_letter_code
_entity_poly.pdbx_strand_id
1 'polypeptide(L)'
;MQEVSSFNPVPSTFEDFNIGRGQQWLDDRRSINDEIGGALSVFESEANVEVVPTMGAKAITSGGTLGQADWETLRAELVQTLEDNSQVDAAYFCLHGAMSAEGEPDPEGHLLEEARRILGTDIPLVVSLDLHGILTDRMISNSDAIVLYHTYPHIDMGSTGERAARLLLRILRGEVNPVMARVKIPALVRGDELITETGLFGECIRKCQDIEASSAGLAAGMMIGNPFTDV
;
A
#
# COMPACT_ATOMS: atom_id res chain seq x y z
N MET A 1 -7.85 -2.47 -1.38
CA MET A 1 -7.44 -2.90 -0.02
C MET A 1 -8.30 -4.05 0.43
N GLN A 2 -7.71 -5.24 0.53
CA GLN A 2 -8.32 -6.44 1.05
C GLN A 2 -7.20 -7.31 1.65
N GLU A 3 -7.51 -8.00 2.74
CA GLU A 3 -6.73 -9.13 3.24
C GLU A 3 -7.51 -10.42 2.94
N VAL A 4 -6.86 -11.42 2.36
CA VAL A 4 -7.49 -12.69 2.00
C VAL A 4 -7.04 -13.85 2.88
N SER A 5 -7.92 -14.81 3.12
CA SER A 5 -7.55 -16.16 3.51
C SER A 5 -7.79 -17.08 2.32
N SER A 6 -6.73 -17.61 1.71
CA SER A 6 -6.86 -18.55 0.57
C SER A 6 -7.49 -19.88 0.98
N PHE A 7 -7.59 -20.14 2.28
CA PHE A 7 -8.26 -21.30 2.85
C PHE A 7 -9.75 -21.06 3.16
N ASN A 8 -10.24 -19.82 3.02
CA ASN A 8 -11.65 -19.53 3.18
C ASN A 8 -12.42 -20.04 1.95
N PRO A 9 -13.35 -21.00 2.12
CA PRO A 9 -14.07 -21.59 0.98
C PRO A 9 -15.13 -20.67 0.37
N VAL A 10 -15.37 -19.50 0.96
CA VAL A 10 -16.27 -18.48 0.43
C VAL A 10 -15.41 -17.41 -0.28
N PRO A 11 -15.42 -17.37 -1.62
CA PRO A 11 -14.74 -16.32 -2.36
C PRO A 11 -15.29 -14.95 -1.98
N SER A 12 -14.44 -13.94 -1.99
CA SER A 12 -14.90 -12.55 -1.98
C SER A 12 -15.39 -12.16 -3.36
N THR A 13 -16.29 -11.19 -3.39
CA THR A 13 -16.95 -10.66 -4.58
C THR A 13 -16.76 -9.15 -4.66
N PHE A 14 -17.11 -8.55 -5.80
CA PHE A 14 -17.08 -7.11 -5.97
C PHE A 14 -18.00 -6.38 -4.98
N GLU A 15 -19.12 -6.99 -4.60
CA GLU A 15 -20.09 -6.43 -3.64
C GLU A 15 -19.53 -6.30 -2.22
N ASP A 16 -18.45 -7.00 -1.90
CA ASP A 16 -17.77 -6.91 -0.59
C ASP A 16 -16.92 -5.64 -0.45
N PHE A 17 -16.76 -4.85 -1.52
CA PHE A 17 -15.95 -3.63 -1.52
C PHE A 17 -16.80 -2.37 -1.36
N ASN A 18 -16.43 -1.53 -0.40
CA ASN A 18 -16.82 -0.13 -0.38
C ASN A 18 -15.96 0.62 -1.41
N ILE A 19 -16.58 1.06 -2.50
CA ILE A 19 -15.89 1.76 -3.59
C ILE A 19 -16.26 3.25 -3.56
N GLY A 20 -15.24 4.10 -3.60
CA GLY A 20 -15.41 5.53 -3.82
C GLY A 20 -14.52 6.02 -4.97
N ARG A 21 -14.96 7.10 -5.62
CA ARG A 21 -14.37 7.62 -6.86
C ARG A 21 -14.31 9.14 -6.83
N GLY A 22 -13.32 9.69 -7.51
CA GLY A 22 -13.24 11.11 -7.80
C GLY A 22 -13.10 11.97 -6.54
N GLN A 23 -13.38 13.27 -6.70
CA GLN A 23 -13.10 14.27 -5.67
C GLN A 23 -13.85 14.02 -4.36
N GLN A 24 -15.14 13.66 -4.44
CA GLN A 24 -15.96 13.42 -3.26
C GLN A 24 -15.37 12.32 -2.37
N TRP A 25 -14.82 11.25 -2.97
CA TRP A 25 -14.18 10.19 -2.19
C TRP A 25 -12.95 10.68 -1.45
N LEU A 26 -12.09 11.50 -2.08
CA LEU A 26 -10.96 12.13 -1.38
C LEU A 26 -11.44 13.04 -0.25
N ASP A 27 -12.50 13.81 -0.47
CA ASP A 27 -13.06 14.75 0.50
C ASP A 27 -13.52 14.02 1.77
N ASP A 28 -14.13 12.85 1.62
CA ASP A 28 -14.52 12.00 2.73
C ASP A 28 -13.32 11.48 3.54
N ARG A 29 -12.14 11.32 2.92
CA ARG A 29 -10.92 10.80 3.59
C ARG A 29 -10.21 11.83 4.48
N ARG A 30 -10.35 13.13 4.22
CA ARG A 30 -9.61 14.18 4.96
C ARG A 30 -9.86 14.20 6.47
N SER A 31 -11.01 13.68 6.89
CA SER A 31 -11.39 13.57 8.30
C SER A 31 -11.10 12.21 8.93
N ILE A 32 -10.57 11.27 8.15
CA ILE A 32 -10.32 9.89 8.55
C ILE A 32 -8.83 9.70 8.81
N ASN A 33 -8.48 9.10 9.94
CA ASN A 33 -7.10 8.71 10.25
C ASN A 33 -6.73 7.40 9.52
N ASP A 34 -6.78 7.43 8.19
CA ASP A 34 -6.29 6.38 7.29
C ASP A 34 -5.12 6.90 6.44
N GLU A 35 -4.48 6.03 5.68
CA GLU A 35 -3.26 6.31 4.93
C GLU A 35 -3.50 7.35 3.82
N ILE A 36 -4.71 7.41 3.27
CA ILE A 36 -5.10 8.44 2.31
C ILE A 36 -5.27 9.78 3.03
N GLY A 37 -5.99 9.82 4.14
CA GLY A 37 -6.17 11.04 4.95
C GLY A 37 -4.84 11.62 5.44
N GLY A 38 -3.94 10.76 5.91
CA GLY A 38 -2.58 11.15 6.29
C GLY A 38 -1.75 11.70 5.13
N ALA A 39 -1.78 11.03 3.97
CA ALA A 39 -1.08 11.52 2.78
C ALA A 39 -1.63 12.87 2.29
N LEU A 40 -2.97 13.03 2.26
CA LEU A 40 -3.64 14.29 1.92
C LEU A 40 -3.19 15.43 2.83
N SER A 41 -3.08 15.21 4.14
CA SER A 41 -2.62 16.23 5.09
C SER A 41 -1.23 16.80 4.75
N VAL A 42 -0.36 15.99 4.14
CA VAL A 42 0.97 16.41 3.69
C VAL A 42 0.89 17.10 2.34
N PHE A 43 0.23 16.48 1.36
CA PHE A 43 0.12 17.03 0.01
C PHE A 43 -0.55 18.42 0.02
N GLU A 44 -1.63 18.58 0.78
CA GLU A 44 -2.37 19.85 0.85
C GLU A 44 -1.66 20.93 1.66
N SER A 45 -0.63 20.57 2.43
CA SER A 45 0.22 21.55 3.11
C SER A 45 1.20 22.25 2.14
N GLU A 46 1.35 21.72 0.93
CA GLU A 46 2.25 22.23 -0.11
C GLU A 46 1.47 23.06 -1.12
N ALA A 47 1.76 24.36 -1.20
CA ALA A 47 0.99 25.31 -2.02
C ALA A 47 1.04 25.02 -3.54
N ASN A 48 2.00 24.22 -3.98
CA ASN A 48 2.24 23.87 -5.38
C ASN A 48 1.90 22.41 -5.70
N VAL A 49 1.15 21.73 -4.82
CA VAL A 49 0.70 20.35 -5.04
C VAL A 49 -0.81 20.36 -5.27
N GLU A 50 -1.22 19.78 -6.38
CA GLU A 50 -2.62 19.47 -6.69
C GLU A 50 -2.81 17.96 -6.61
N VAL A 51 -3.80 17.51 -5.85
CA VAL A 51 -4.10 16.08 -5.71
C VAL A 51 -5.17 15.69 -6.73
N VAL A 52 -4.80 14.82 -7.67
CA VAL A 52 -5.73 14.26 -8.67
C VAL A 52 -6.35 12.97 -8.11
N PRO A 53 -7.68 12.89 -7.92
CA PRO A 53 -8.33 11.70 -7.42
C PRO A 53 -8.36 10.56 -8.44
N THR A 54 -8.25 9.33 -7.95
CA THR A 54 -8.56 8.11 -8.71
C THR A 54 -9.77 7.41 -8.08
N MET A 55 -9.63 6.16 -7.67
CA MET A 55 -10.63 5.41 -6.93
C MET A 55 -10.01 4.70 -5.73
N GLY A 56 -10.83 4.44 -4.72
CA GLY A 56 -10.50 3.58 -3.61
C GLY A 56 -11.51 2.44 -3.52
N ALA A 57 -11.02 1.23 -3.29
CA ALA A 57 -11.83 0.06 -3.01
C ALA A 57 -11.32 -0.60 -1.73
N LYS A 58 -12.14 -0.63 -0.69
CA LYS A 58 -11.81 -1.26 0.60
C LYS A 58 -12.84 -2.33 0.91
N ALA A 59 -12.39 -3.58 1.04
CA ALA A 59 -13.24 -4.67 1.46
C ALA A 59 -13.83 -4.41 2.86
N ILE A 60 -15.09 -4.78 3.08
CA ILE A 60 -15.80 -4.59 4.35
C ILE A 60 -15.20 -5.47 5.46
N THR A 61 -14.61 -6.61 5.10
CA THR A 61 -13.98 -7.58 5.98
C THR A 61 -12.83 -8.29 5.26
N SER A 62 -11.92 -8.93 6.01
CA SER A 62 -11.07 -9.99 5.46
C SER A 62 -11.97 -11.10 4.91
N GLY A 63 -11.60 -11.70 3.78
CA GLY A 63 -12.45 -12.61 3.01
C GLY A 63 -11.68 -13.73 2.34
N GLY A 64 -12.34 -14.52 1.48
CA GLY A 64 -11.63 -15.49 0.64
C GLY A 64 -10.93 -14.82 -0.54
N THR A 65 -10.27 -15.63 -1.37
CA THR A 65 -9.74 -15.18 -2.66
C THR A 65 -10.83 -14.49 -3.47
N LEU A 66 -10.53 -13.35 -4.08
CA LEU A 66 -11.47 -12.63 -4.94
C LEU A 66 -11.75 -13.46 -6.20
N GLY A 67 -13.03 -13.66 -6.53
CA GLY A 67 -13.42 -14.37 -7.74
C GLY A 67 -12.84 -13.73 -9.02
N GLN A 68 -12.52 -14.54 -10.03
CA GLN A 68 -11.82 -14.06 -11.22
C GLN A 68 -12.56 -12.90 -11.93
N ALA A 69 -13.87 -13.03 -12.13
CA ALA A 69 -14.68 -12.01 -12.82
C ALA A 69 -14.79 -10.71 -12.01
N ASP A 70 -14.87 -10.81 -10.69
CA ASP A 70 -14.90 -9.66 -9.77
C ASP A 70 -13.56 -8.93 -9.76
N TRP A 71 -12.45 -9.68 -9.78
CA TRP A 71 -11.11 -9.12 -9.96
C TRP A 71 -10.97 -8.41 -11.30
N GLU A 72 -11.36 -9.04 -12.40
CA GLU A 72 -11.30 -8.43 -13.74
C GLU A 72 -12.07 -7.11 -13.79
N THR A 73 -13.25 -7.06 -13.15
CA THR A 73 -14.09 -5.85 -13.03
C THR A 73 -13.40 -4.77 -12.21
N LEU A 74 -12.95 -5.10 -10.99
CA LEU A 74 -12.31 -4.13 -10.08
C LEU A 74 -11.01 -3.57 -10.69
N ARG A 75 -10.20 -4.45 -11.28
CA ARG A 75 -8.96 -4.11 -11.98
C ARG A 75 -9.22 -3.18 -13.16
N ALA A 76 -10.20 -3.52 -14.02
CA ALA A 76 -10.52 -2.70 -15.18
C ALA A 76 -10.94 -1.29 -14.77
N GLU A 77 -11.70 -1.16 -13.68
CA GLU A 77 -12.10 0.14 -13.17
C GLU A 77 -10.90 0.95 -12.65
N LEU A 78 -10.02 0.34 -11.84
CA LEU A 78 -8.81 0.98 -11.32
C LEU A 78 -7.91 1.47 -12.45
N VAL A 79 -7.65 0.60 -13.43
CA VAL A 79 -6.82 0.91 -14.59
C VAL A 79 -7.43 2.04 -15.42
N GLN A 80 -8.74 2.04 -15.66
CA GLN A 80 -9.40 3.11 -16.39
C GLN A 80 -9.24 4.46 -15.67
N THR A 81 -9.38 4.51 -14.34
CA THR A 81 -9.17 5.77 -13.61
C THR A 81 -7.75 6.30 -13.70
N LEU A 82 -6.75 5.41 -13.78
CA LEU A 82 -5.35 5.80 -14.01
C LEU A 82 -5.12 6.32 -15.43
N GLU A 83 -5.71 5.68 -16.44
CA GLU A 83 -5.62 6.14 -17.83
C GLU A 83 -6.22 7.53 -18.00
N ASP A 84 -7.41 7.76 -17.44
CA ASP A 84 -8.13 9.03 -17.48
C ASP A 84 -7.38 10.17 -16.77
N ASN A 85 -6.55 9.84 -15.77
CA ASN A 85 -5.84 10.79 -14.91
C ASN A 85 -4.31 10.63 -14.97
N SER A 86 -3.80 10.22 -16.13
CA SER A 86 -2.37 9.89 -16.32
C SER A 86 -1.43 11.10 -16.39
N GLN A 87 -1.96 12.33 -16.50
CA GLN A 87 -1.18 13.57 -16.51
C GLN A 87 -0.86 14.03 -15.09
N VAL A 88 0.07 13.34 -14.43
CA VAL A 88 0.54 13.65 -13.07
C VAL A 88 2.07 13.68 -13.03
N ASP A 89 2.63 14.38 -12.05
CA ASP A 89 4.08 14.42 -11.85
C ASP A 89 4.58 13.34 -10.88
N ALA A 90 3.66 12.73 -10.10
CA ALA A 90 3.95 11.71 -9.10
C ALA A 90 2.69 10.89 -8.80
N ALA A 91 2.87 9.65 -8.32
CA ALA A 91 1.78 8.76 -7.94
C ALA A 91 1.98 8.17 -6.53
N TYR A 92 0.88 8.10 -5.78
CA TYR A 92 0.81 7.45 -4.48
C TYR A 92 -0.25 6.35 -4.50
N PHE A 93 0.14 5.13 -4.11
CA PHE A 93 -0.76 3.99 -3.99
C PHE A 93 -0.88 3.56 -2.53
N CYS A 94 -2.12 3.47 -2.05
CA CYS A 94 -2.45 2.89 -0.75
C CYS A 94 -2.98 1.48 -0.97
N LEU A 95 -2.16 0.47 -0.68
CA LEU A 95 -2.48 -0.94 -0.91
C LEU A 95 -2.36 -1.73 0.39
N HIS A 96 -3.05 -2.87 0.48
CA HIS A 96 -2.89 -3.74 1.65
C HIS A 96 -1.62 -4.58 1.54
N GLY A 97 -1.43 -5.22 0.38
CA GLY A 97 -0.33 -6.12 0.10
C GLY A 97 -0.66 -7.59 0.36
N ALA A 98 -1.89 -7.93 0.76
CA ALA A 98 -2.32 -9.31 1.02
C ALA A 98 -3.62 -9.67 0.29
N MET A 99 -3.90 -8.97 -0.82
CA MET A 99 -4.99 -9.35 -1.69
C MET A 99 -4.57 -10.55 -2.54
N SER A 100 -5.54 -11.36 -2.95
CA SER A 100 -5.34 -12.43 -3.92
C SER A 100 -6.63 -12.61 -4.72
N ALA A 101 -6.49 -12.88 -6.01
CA ALA A 101 -7.60 -13.17 -6.90
C ALA A 101 -7.38 -14.51 -7.60
N GLU A 102 -8.48 -15.15 -8.02
CA GLU A 102 -8.39 -16.34 -8.85
C GLU A 102 -7.67 -16.00 -10.16
N GLY A 103 -6.56 -16.70 -10.42
CA GLY A 103 -5.71 -16.47 -11.59
C GLY A 103 -4.71 -15.31 -11.47
N GLU A 104 -4.73 -14.54 -10.37
CA GLU A 104 -3.77 -13.47 -10.09
C GLU A 104 -3.44 -13.46 -8.58
N PRO A 105 -2.36 -14.15 -8.14
CA PRO A 105 -1.99 -14.24 -6.74
C PRO A 105 -1.37 -12.94 -6.19
N ASP A 106 -0.99 -11.99 -7.06
CA ASP A 106 -0.41 -10.69 -6.69
C ASP A 106 -1.17 -9.53 -7.36
N PRO A 107 -2.43 -9.25 -6.96
CA PRO A 107 -3.22 -8.13 -7.49
C PRO A 107 -2.52 -6.78 -7.31
N GLU A 108 -1.88 -6.55 -6.16
CA GLU A 108 -1.14 -5.31 -5.90
C GLU A 108 0.02 -5.10 -6.88
N GLY A 109 0.87 -6.12 -7.07
CA GLY A 109 1.96 -6.07 -8.05
C GLY A 109 1.43 -5.90 -9.48
N HIS A 110 0.29 -6.53 -9.82
CA HIS A 110 -0.37 -6.32 -11.11
C HIS A 110 -0.77 -4.85 -11.32
N LEU A 111 -1.42 -4.24 -10.33
CA LEU A 111 -1.85 -2.83 -10.43
C LEU A 111 -0.66 -1.89 -10.56
N LEU A 112 0.43 -2.17 -9.85
CA LEU A 112 1.66 -1.37 -9.95
C LEU A 112 2.33 -1.52 -11.32
N GLU A 113 2.34 -2.72 -11.90
CA GLU A 113 2.85 -2.92 -13.27
C GLU A 113 2.00 -2.20 -14.32
N GLU A 114 0.67 -2.24 -14.21
CA GLU A 114 -0.22 -1.47 -15.09
C GLU A 114 -0.01 0.04 -14.90
N ALA A 115 0.17 0.51 -13.65
CA ALA A 115 0.51 1.90 -13.39
C ALA A 115 1.81 2.31 -14.07
N ARG A 116 2.85 1.46 -14.05
CA ARG A 116 4.11 1.71 -14.78
C ARG A 116 3.93 1.71 -16.29
N ARG A 117 3.05 0.87 -16.84
CA ARG A 117 2.71 0.88 -18.27
C ARG A 117 2.06 2.20 -18.68
N ILE A 118 1.22 2.78 -17.82
CA ILE A 118 0.44 4.00 -18.11
C ILE A 118 1.26 5.27 -17.86
N LEU A 119 1.89 5.37 -16.69
CA LEU A 119 2.60 6.56 -16.21
C LEU A 119 4.06 6.61 -16.71
N GLY A 120 4.62 5.46 -17.09
CA GLY A 120 6.04 5.34 -17.40
C GLY A 120 6.93 5.20 -16.16
N THR A 121 8.22 5.10 -16.40
CA THR A 121 9.25 4.87 -15.36
C THR A 121 9.80 6.15 -14.76
N ASP A 122 9.58 7.30 -15.40
CA ASP A 122 10.16 8.57 -14.97
C ASP A 122 9.31 9.27 -13.90
N ILE A 123 8.02 8.93 -13.81
CA ILE A 123 7.09 9.44 -12.78
C ILE A 123 7.36 8.69 -11.47
N PRO A 124 7.73 9.39 -10.37
CA PRO A 124 7.88 8.77 -9.06
C PRO A 124 6.60 8.11 -8.56
N LEU A 125 6.70 6.88 -8.06
CA LEU A 125 5.60 6.08 -7.52
C LEU A 125 5.98 5.54 -6.15
N VAL A 126 5.26 5.98 -5.10
CA VAL A 126 5.42 5.49 -3.73
C VAL A 126 4.18 4.71 -3.30
N VAL A 127 4.40 3.63 -2.55
CA VAL A 127 3.33 2.75 -2.04
C VAL A 127 3.35 2.72 -0.53
N SER A 128 2.18 2.83 0.13
CA SER A 128 2.03 2.42 1.52
C SER A 128 1.45 1.02 1.60
N LEU A 129 1.95 0.18 2.53
CA LEU A 129 1.45 -1.17 2.75
C LEU A 129 1.20 -1.49 4.22
N ASP A 130 0.26 -2.40 4.44
CA ASP A 130 0.07 -3.07 5.71
C ASP A 130 1.26 -4.01 6.01
N LEU A 131 1.65 -4.10 7.28
CA LEU A 131 2.70 -5.03 7.70
C LEU A 131 2.29 -6.51 7.58
N HIS A 132 1.02 -6.82 7.39
CA HIS A 132 0.51 -8.16 7.04
C HIS A 132 0.63 -8.46 5.55
N GLY A 133 0.99 -7.49 4.71
CA GLY A 133 1.22 -7.72 3.29
C GLY A 133 2.33 -8.74 3.00
N ILE A 134 2.28 -9.32 1.81
CA ILE A 134 3.27 -10.23 1.25
C ILE A 134 4.00 -9.50 0.12
N LEU A 135 5.14 -8.89 0.46
CA LEU A 135 5.88 -8.09 -0.51
C LEU A 135 6.50 -8.93 -1.62
N THR A 136 5.99 -8.78 -2.84
CA THR A 136 6.45 -9.52 -4.03
C THR A 136 7.57 -8.78 -4.77
N ASP A 137 8.26 -9.50 -5.67
CA ASP A 137 9.26 -8.88 -6.55
C ASP A 137 8.61 -7.94 -7.57
N ARG A 138 7.37 -8.21 -7.97
CA ARG A 138 6.59 -7.39 -8.89
C ARG A 138 6.27 -6.04 -8.27
N MET A 139 5.90 -6.00 -6.98
CA MET A 139 5.68 -4.74 -6.26
C MET A 139 6.98 -3.92 -6.13
N ILE A 140 8.09 -4.56 -5.74
CA ILE A 140 9.39 -3.88 -5.62
C ILE A 140 9.85 -3.32 -6.96
N SER A 141 9.72 -4.09 -8.04
CA SER A 141 10.21 -3.68 -9.37
C SER A 141 9.39 -2.56 -10.00
N ASN A 142 8.15 -2.34 -9.53
CA ASN A 142 7.23 -1.34 -10.08
C ASN A 142 6.98 -0.15 -9.15
N SER A 143 7.73 0.01 -8.05
CA SER A 143 7.66 1.17 -7.16
C SER A 143 9.04 1.78 -6.94
N ASP A 144 9.09 3.08 -6.65
CA ASP A 144 10.34 3.77 -6.29
C ASP A 144 10.63 3.69 -4.80
N ALA A 145 9.58 3.68 -3.98
CA ALA A 145 9.69 3.37 -2.55
C ALA A 145 8.41 2.74 -1.99
N ILE A 146 8.58 1.98 -0.92
CA ILE A 146 7.51 1.34 -0.16
C ILE A 146 7.65 1.74 1.29
N VAL A 147 6.55 2.22 1.89
CA VAL A 147 6.47 2.62 3.30
C VAL A 147 5.50 1.70 4.02
N LEU A 148 5.96 1.08 5.10
CA LEU A 148 5.20 0.07 5.84
C LEU A 148 4.59 0.65 7.11
N TYR A 149 3.53 0.01 7.60
CA TYR A 149 3.09 0.18 8.99
C TYR A 149 4.19 -0.24 9.96
N HIS A 150 4.18 0.39 11.13
CA HIS A 150 5.03 0.04 12.27
C HIS A 150 4.23 -0.54 13.43
N THR A 151 2.90 -0.39 13.44
CA THR A 151 2.09 -0.81 14.60
C THR A 151 1.22 -2.03 14.33
N TYR A 152 1.26 -3.00 15.24
CA TYR A 152 0.25 -4.05 15.40
C TYR A 152 -0.18 -4.09 16.88
N PRO A 153 -1.46 -3.84 17.21
CA PRO A 153 -2.57 -3.48 16.30
C PRO A 153 -2.33 -2.16 15.57
N HIS A 154 -2.95 -1.99 14.39
CA HIS A 154 -2.75 -0.80 13.55
C HIS A 154 -3.36 0.46 14.17
N ILE A 155 -2.50 1.37 14.60
CA ILE A 155 -2.87 2.72 15.05
C ILE A 155 -2.13 3.81 14.27
N ASP A 156 -1.24 3.41 13.34
CA ASP A 156 -0.30 4.29 12.62
C ASP A 156 -0.61 4.44 11.12
N MET A 157 -1.84 4.12 10.68
CA MET A 157 -2.28 4.23 9.28
C MET A 157 -2.08 5.65 8.72
N GLY A 158 -2.66 6.68 9.37
CA GLY A 158 -2.48 8.07 8.95
C GLY A 158 -1.02 8.51 8.94
N SER A 159 -0.26 8.22 10.00
CA SER A 159 1.16 8.56 10.03
C SER A 159 1.99 7.82 8.97
N THR A 160 1.58 6.61 8.56
CA THR A 160 2.21 5.89 7.43
C THR A 160 1.96 6.63 6.13
N GLY A 161 0.72 7.08 5.91
CA GLY A 161 0.36 7.92 4.77
C GLY A 161 1.17 9.21 4.73
N GLU A 162 1.34 9.88 5.88
CA GLU A 162 2.19 11.07 5.98
C GLU A 162 3.66 10.76 5.62
N ARG A 163 4.22 9.66 6.14
CA ARG A 163 5.60 9.22 5.81
C ARG A 163 5.74 8.96 4.31
N ALA A 164 4.80 8.26 3.70
CA ALA A 164 4.78 7.97 2.27
C ALA A 164 4.71 9.23 1.41
N ALA A 165 3.78 10.14 1.75
CA ALA A 165 3.63 11.41 1.04
C ALA A 165 4.88 12.29 1.13
N ARG A 166 5.49 12.41 2.32
CA ARG A 166 6.74 13.15 2.50
C ARG A 166 7.88 12.55 1.67
N LEU A 167 7.99 11.22 1.64
CA LEU A 167 9.00 10.56 0.82
C LEU A 167 8.77 10.80 -0.67
N LEU A 168 7.52 10.69 -1.15
CA LEU A 168 7.17 10.97 -2.54
C LEU A 168 7.56 12.40 -2.95
N LEU A 169 7.26 13.39 -2.12
CA LEU A 169 7.62 14.79 -2.39
C LEU A 169 9.15 14.99 -2.46
N ARG A 170 9.92 14.33 -1.59
CA ARG A 170 11.39 14.38 -1.64
C ARG A 170 11.95 13.76 -2.92
N ILE A 171 11.36 12.66 -3.39
CA ILE A 171 11.74 12.03 -4.67
C ILE A 171 11.40 12.97 -5.83
N LEU A 172 10.17 13.50 -5.85
CA LEU A 172 9.70 14.43 -6.89
C LEU A 172 10.57 15.67 -7.01
N ARG A 173 11.07 16.20 -5.89
CA ARG A 173 11.98 17.35 -5.84
C ARG A 173 13.44 17.00 -6.20
N GLY A 174 13.74 15.73 -6.45
CA GLY A 174 15.11 15.25 -6.71
C GLY A 174 16.03 15.31 -5.49
N GLU A 175 15.48 15.41 -4.27
CA GLU A 175 16.27 15.47 -3.03
C GLU A 175 16.84 14.11 -2.65
N VAL A 176 16.16 13.03 -3.07
CA VAL A 176 16.57 11.64 -2.82
C VAL A 176 16.31 10.78 -4.05
N ASN A 177 17.13 9.74 -4.22
CA ASN A 177 16.95 8.70 -5.22
C ASN A 177 16.99 7.33 -4.52
N PRO A 178 15.83 6.78 -4.10
CA PRO A 178 15.78 5.59 -3.28
C PRO A 178 16.35 4.36 -3.98
N VAL A 179 16.85 3.43 -3.17
CA VAL A 179 17.10 2.04 -3.56
C VAL A 179 16.41 1.14 -2.55
N MET A 180 15.82 0.05 -3.01
CA MET A 180 15.09 -0.89 -2.15
C MET A 180 15.85 -2.22 -2.03
N ALA A 181 15.82 -2.79 -0.83
CA ALA A 181 16.32 -4.12 -0.55
C ALA A 181 15.33 -4.87 0.34
N ARG A 182 15.10 -6.15 0.05
CA ARG A 182 14.24 -7.04 0.84
C ARG A 182 15.02 -8.29 1.24
N VAL A 183 14.94 -8.66 2.52
CA VAL A 183 15.42 -9.95 3.02
C VAL A 183 14.22 -10.78 3.44
N LYS A 184 14.06 -11.96 2.82
CA LYS A 184 12.99 -12.90 3.19
C LYS A 184 13.42 -13.73 4.40
N ILE A 185 12.58 -13.79 5.43
CA ILE A 185 12.73 -14.69 6.57
C ILE A 185 11.65 -15.76 6.44
N PRO A 186 11.99 -17.04 6.19
CA PRO A 186 11.00 -18.09 5.93
C PRO A 186 10.35 -18.57 7.24
N ALA A 187 9.55 -17.72 7.85
CA ALA A 187 8.86 -17.99 9.11
C ALA A 187 7.44 -17.43 9.10
N LEU A 188 6.50 -18.20 9.66
CA LEU A 188 5.20 -17.73 10.10
C LEU A 188 5.18 -17.71 11.62
N VAL A 189 4.64 -16.64 12.21
CA VAL A 189 4.73 -16.40 13.65
C VAL A 189 3.35 -16.22 14.26
N ARG A 190 3.19 -16.73 15.50
CA ARG A 190 1.92 -16.72 16.24
C ARG A 190 1.62 -15.36 16.89
N GLY A 191 0.32 -15.05 17.01
CA GLY A 191 -0.26 -13.75 17.41
C GLY A 191 0.49 -12.91 18.45
N ASP A 192 0.68 -13.39 19.68
CA ASP A 192 1.23 -12.54 20.77
C ASP A 192 2.64 -11.99 20.47
N GLU A 193 3.44 -12.70 19.65
CA GLU A 193 4.79 -12.27 19.27
C GLU A 193 4.76 -11.16 18.20
N LEU A 194 3.60 -10.92 17.57
CA LEU A 194 3.39 -9.94 16.50
C LEU A 194 3.12 -8.53 17.02
N ILE A 195 2.71 -8.39 18.29
CA ILE A 195 2.41 -7.09 18.91
C ILE A 195 3.68 -6.24 18.90
N THR A 196 3.65 -5.08 18.22
CA THR A 196 4.88 -4.29 18.02
C THR A 196 5.21 -3.36 19.17
N GLU A 197 4.27 -3.11 20.09
CA GLU A 197 4.56 -2.45 21.37
C GLU A 197 5.55 -3.28 22.20
N THR A 198 5.46 -4.60 22.11
CA THR A 198 6.30 -5.56 22.84
C THR A 198 6.96 -6.55 21.88
N GLY A 199 7.45 -7.69 22.37
CA GLY A 199 7.89 -8.80 21.53
C GLY A 199 9.09 -8.55 20.60
N LEU A 200 9.45 -9.59 19.86
CA LEU A 200 10.57 -9.58 18.91
C LEU A 200 10.28 -8.72 17.68
N PHE A 201 9.03 -8.68 17.22
CA PHE A 201 8.65 -7.80 16.11
C PHE A 201 8.77 -6.32 16.48
N GLY A 202 8.39 -5.94 17.71
CA GLY A 202 8.62 -4.57 18.19
C GLY A 202 10.09 -4.19 18.22
N GLU A 203 10.99 -5.10 18.58
CA GLU A 203 12.44 -4.86 18.50
C GLU A 203 12.91 -4.64 17.06
N CYS A 204 12.39 -5.41 16.11
CA CYS A 204 12.68 -5.22 14.68
C CYS A 204 12.17 -3.86 14.19
N ILE A 205 10.93 -3.48 14.54
CA ILE A 205 10.35 -2.19 14.15
C ILE A 205 11.15 -1.02 14.73
N ARG A 206 11.60 -1.08 15.99
CA ARG A 206 12.46 -0.03 16.57
C ARG A 206 13.77 0.12 15.80
N LYS A 207 14.39 -0.97 15.36
CA LYS A 207 15.58 -0.90 14.49
C LYS A 207 15.26 -0.28 13.12
N CYS A 208 14.09 -0.54 12.55
CA CYS A 208 13.64 0.12 11.33
C CYS A 208 13.48 1.63 11.55
N GLN A 209 12.89 2.04 12.68
CA GLN A 209 12.74 3.46 13.04
C GLN A 209 14.10 4.14 13.26
N ASP A 210 15.07 3.46 13.87
CA ASP A 210 16.44 3.97 13.99
C ASP A 210 17.10 4.18 12.62
N ILE A 211 16.83 3.30 11.65
CA ILE A 211 17.29 3.46 10.25
C ILE A 211 16.64 4.71 9.64
N GLU A 212 15.32 4.86 9.76
CA GLU A 212 14.59 6.03 9.22
C GLU A 212 15.02 7.35 9.88
N ALA A 213 15.39 7.33 11.16
CA ALA A 213 15.90 8.50 11.88
C ALA A 213 17.36 8.85 11.52
N SER A 214 18.06 7.97 10.82
CA SER A 214 19.45 8.21 10.38
C SER A 214 19.50 9.17 9.19
N SER A 215 20.69 9.68 8.87
CA SER A 215 20.88 10.56 7.71
C SER A 215 20.74 9.86 6.35
N ALA A 216 20.71 8.53 6.31
CA ALA A 216 20.73 7.74 5.08
C ALA A 216 19.45 6.90 4.86
N GLY A 217 18.70 6.58 5.91
CA GLY A 217 17.46 5.82 5.79
C GLY A 217 16.31 6.69 5.28
N LEU A 218 15.50 6.13 4.39
CA LEU A 218 14.32 6.81 3.83
C LEU A 218 13.02 6.21 4.33
N ALA A 219 12.95 4.87 4.35
CA ALA A 219 11.87 4.07 4.88
C ALA A 219 12.42 2.70 5.26
N ALA A 220 11.92 2.10 6.32
CA ALA A 220 12.25 0.74 6.73
C ALA A 220 11.06 0.10 7.46
N GLY A 221 10.92 -1.22 7.33
CA GLY A 221 9.92 -1.93 8.10
C GLY A 221 10.16 -3.44 8.09
N MET A 222 9.34 -4.12 8.89
CA MET A 222 9.30 -5.57 9.00
C MET A 222 7.88 -6.01 8.67
N MET A 223 7.73 -6.79 7.59
CA MET A 223 6.44 -7.40 7.27
C MET A 223 6.33 -8.72 8.01
N ILE A 224 5.20 -8.88 8.69
CA ILE A 224 4.78 -10.11 9.35
C ILE A 224 4.33 -11.13 8.30
N GLY A 225 3.69 -10.65 7.23
CA GLY A 225 3.03 -11.47 6.24
C GLY A 225 1.69 -12.02 6.76
N ASN A 226 0.79 -12.29 5.84
CA ASN A 226 -0.50 -12.89 6.14
C ASN A 226 -0.34 -14.41 6.21
N PRO A 227 -0.53 -15.05 7.37
CA PRO A 227 -0.27 -16.48 7.54
C PRO A 227 -1.31 -17.38 6.87
N PHE A 228 -2.37 -16.80 6.30
CA PHE A 228 -3.47 -17.53 5.68
C PHE A 228 -3.53 -17.38 4.14
N THR A 229 -2.41 -17.01 3.51
CA THR A 229 -2.30 -16.90 2.06
C THR A 229 -1.29 -17.94 1.54
N ASP A 230 -1.72 -18.77 0.60
CA ASP A 230 -0.91 -19.82 -0.04
C ASP A 230 -0.22 -19.26 -1.31
N VAL A 231 0.91 -18.56 -1.12
CA VAL A 231 1.71 -17.88 -2.17
C VAL A 231 3.22 -18.02 -1.98
#